data_AF-A0A7C7EWB9-F1
#
_entry.id   AF-A0A7C7EWB9-F1
#
_cell.length_a   1.000
_cell.length_b   1.000
_cell.length_c   1.000
_cell.angle_alpha   90.00
_cell.angle_beta   90.00
_cell.angle_gamma   90.00
#
_symmetry.space_group_name_H-M   'P 1'
#
loop_
_entity.id
_entity.type
_entity.pdbx_description
1 polymer ?
#
loop_
_entity_poly.entity_id
_entity_poly.type
_entity_poly.pdbx_seq_one_letter_code
_entity_poly.pdbx_strand_id
1 'polypeptide(L)' 'MSKERFEQRLFRIFSQAGYSPARILTVTPEEMVEIPDITVANIRAVMCVQNKVLSEKNRLRAAALLEELQESEDERNGQ' A
#
# COMPACT_ATOMS: atom_id res chain seq x y z
N MET A 1 -21.26 18.67 3.82
CA MET A 1 -20.27 17.82 4.49
C MET A 1 -19.91 16.67 3.54
N SER A 2 -18.86 16.84 2.74
CA SER A 2 -18.43 15.83 1.77
C SER A 2 -17.95 14.59 2.53
N LYS A 3 -18.63 13.46 2.31
CA LYS A 3 -18.27 12.15 2.86
C LYS A 3 -16.85 11.84 2.40
N GLU A 4 -15.89 11.85 3.32
CA GLU A 4 -14.51 11.47 3.00
C GLU A 4 -14.52 10.08 2.36
N ARG A 5 -13.93 9.97 1.17
CA ARG A 5 -13.83 8.67 0.50
C ARG A 5 -12.89 7.79 1.31
N PHE A 6 -13.26 6.53 1.49
CA PHE A 6 -12.47 5.55 2.24
C PHE A 6 -11.01 5.51 1.77
N GLU A 7 -10.77 5.58 0.45
CA GLU A 7 -9.44 5.63 -0.16
C GLU A 7 -8.63 6.85 0.28
N GLN A 8 -9.25 8.04 0.33
CA GLN A 8 -8.56 9.28 0.74
C GLN A 8 -8.15 9.23 2.22
N ARG A 9 -9.02 8.66 3.06
CA ARG A 9 -8.69 8.41 4.46
C ARG A 9 -7.49 7.47 4.57
N LEU A 10 -7.52 6.38 3.80
CA LEU A 10 -6.48 5.36 3.82
C LEU A 10 -5.13 5.95 3.37
N PHE A 11 -5.10 6.68 2.25
CA PHE A 11 -3.89 7.37 1.80
C PHE A 11 -3.37 8.36 2.83
N ARG A 12 -4.25 9.11 3.51
CA ARG A 12 -3.83 10.03 4.57
C ARG A 12 -3.16 9.29 5.74
N ILE A 13 -3.74 8.19 6.21
CA ILE A 13 -3.18 7.38 7.31
C ILE A 13 -1.77 6.89 6.94
N PHE A 14 -1.61 6.35 5.73
CA PHE A 14 -0.31 5.88 5.25
C PHE A 14 0.71 7.01 5.09
N SER A 15 0.32 8.15 4.50
CA SER A 15 1.20 9.32 4.38
C SER A 15 1.60 9.91 5.73
N GLN A 16 0.71 9.92 6.72
CA GLN A 16 1.00 10.38 8.07
C GLN A 16 1.99 9.46 8.79
N ALA A 17 1.97 8.17 8.48
CA ALA A 17 2.94 7.19 8.97
C ALA A 17 4.24 7.16 8.15
N GLY A 18 4.43 8.07 7.19
CA GLY A 18 5.66 8.16 6.39
C GLY A 18 5.73 7.15 5.24
N TYR A 19 4.65 6.42 4.96
CA TYR A 19 4.61 5.48 3.86
C TYR A 19 4.24 6.17 2.54
N SER A 20 5.00 5.83 1.49
CA SER A 20 4.64 6.13 0.10
C SER A 20 3.29 5.48 -0.26
N PRO A 21 2.43 6.13 -1.08
CA PRO A 21 1.19 5.50 -1.57
C PRO A 21 1.41 4.16 -2.27
N ALA A 22 2.58 3.95 -2.90
CA ALA A 22 2.94 2.68 -3.54
C ALA A 22 3.11 1.55 -2.51
N ARG A 23 3.53 1.86 -1.28
CA ARG A 23 3.69 0.89 -0.19
C ARG A 23 2.38 0.22 0.19
N ILE A 24 1.21 0.78 -0.13
CA ILE A 24 -0.07 0.08 0.07
C ILE A 24 -0.11 -1.27 -0.68
N LEU A 25 0.65 -1.43 -1.77
CA LEU A 25 0.69 -2.69 -2.52
C LEU A 25 1.65 -3.73 -1.94
N THR A 26 2.59 -3.32 -1.09
CA THR A 26 3.69 -4.17 -0.60
C THR A 26 3.79 -4.25 0.92
N VAL A 27 3.11 -3.36 1.63
CA VAL A 27 3.08 -3.33 3.10
C VAL A 27 2.44 -4.60 3.63
N THR A 28 3.10 -5.20 4.61
CA THR A 28 2.63 -6.41 5.27
C THR A 28 1.55 -6.08 6.32
N PRO A 29 0.63 -7.00 6.63
CA PRO A 29 -0.31 -6.81 7.73
C PRO A 29 0.38 -6.49 9.06
N GLU A 30 1.55 -7.07 9.30
CA GLU A 30 2.40 -6.84 10.46
C GLU A 30 2.91 -5.39 10.53
N GLU A 31 3.42 -4.84 9.43
CA GLU A 31 3.80 -3.41 9.38
C GLU A 31 2.57 -2.50 9.50
N MET A 32 1.44 -2.92 8.92
CA MET A 32 0.22 -2.13 8.99
C MET A 32 -0.30 -1.97 10.42
N VAL A 33 -0.17 -2.98 11.28
CA VAL A 33 -0.64 -2.86 12.69
C VAL A 33 0.18 -1.89 13.52
N GLU A 34 1.39 -1.53 13.07
CA GLU A 34 2.21 -0.50 13.71
C GLU A 34 1.78 0.93 13.35
N ILE A 35 0.93 1.09 12.33
CA ILE A 35 0.46 2.40 11.87
C ILE A 35 -0.58 2.98 12.85
N PRO A 36 -0.38 4.20 13.38
CA PRO A 36 -1.37 4.87 14.22
C PRO A 36 -2.71 5.06 13.49
N ASP A 37 -3.82 4.94 14.23
CA ASP A 37 -5.19 5.12 13.72
C ASP A 37 -5.62 4.13 12.61
N ILE A 38 -4.82 3.09 12.36
CA ILE A 38 -5.22 2.02 11.47
C ILE A 38 -6.30 1.15 12.13
N THR A 39 -7.21 0.62 11.32
CA THR A 39 -8.27 -0.28 11.79
C THR A 39 -8.17 -1.61 11.06
N VAL A 40 -8.76 -2.66 11.65
CA VAL A 40 -8.88 -3.97 10.99
C VAL A 40 -9.61 -3.86 9.64
N ALA A 41 -10.56 -2.94 9.50
CA ALA A 41 -11.25 -2.68 8.23
C ALA A 41 -10.30 -2.09 7.17
N ASN A 42 -9.40 -1.17 7.58
CA ASN A 42 -8.38 -0.61 6.71
C ASN A 42 -7.41 -1.70 6.22
N ILE A 43 -6.93 -2.56 7.14
CA ILE A 43 -6.05 -3.69 6.83
C ILE A 43 -6.70 -4.63 5.82
N ARG A 44 -7.96 -5.02 6.08
CA ARG A 44 -8.71 -5.90 5.18
C ARG A 44 -8.89 -5.31 3.79
N ALA A 45 -9.13 -4.01 3.69
CA ALA A 45 -9.28 -3.34 2.41
C ALA A 45 -7.98 -3.33 1.62
N VAL A 46 -6.85 -3.03 2.27
CA VAL A 46 -5.52 -3.08 1.65
C VAL A 46 -5.21 -4.49 1.16
N MET A 47 -5.36 -5.50 2.01
CA MET A 47 -5.14 -6.89 1.63
C MET A 47 -6.05 -7.35 0.49
N CYS A 48 -7.31 -6.86 0.42
CA CYS A 48 -8.21 -7.15 -0.68
C CYS A 48 -7.71 -6.55 -2.00
N VAL A 49 -7.22 -5.31 -1.98
CA VAL A 49 -6.62 -4.64 -3.14
C VAL A 49 -5.34 -5.37 -3.56
N GLN A 50 -4.45 -5.68 -2.63
CA GLN A 50 -3.23 -6.45 -2.86
C GLN A 50 -3.56 -7.80 -3.51
N ASN A 51 -4.47 -8.58 -2.94
CA ASN A 51 -4.89 -9.87 -3.51
C ASN A 51 -5.50 -9.75 -4.90
N LYS A 52 -6.21 -8.66 -5.20
CA LYS A 52 -6.79 -8.42 -6.53
C LYS A 52 -5.71 -8.06 -7.55
N VAL A 53 -4.76 -7.21 -7.17
CA VAL A 53 -3.62 -6.80 -8.01
C VAL A 53 -2.63 -7.96 -8.21
N LEU A 54 -2.38 -8.75 -7.17
CA LEU A 54 -1.46 -9.90 -7.17
C LEU A 54 -2.13 -11.21 -7.58
N SER A 55 -3.42 -11.21 -7.89
CA SER A 55 -4.12 -12.41 -8.36
C SER A 55 -3.39 -13.00 -9.58
N GLU A 56 -3.47 -14.32 -9.74
CA GLU A 56 -2.66 -15.09 -10.68
C GLU A 56 -2.73 -14.61 -12.14
N LYS A 57 -3.86 -13.99 -12.52
CA LYS A 57 -4.05 -13.32 -13.82
C LYS A 57 -3.18 -12.08 -14.04
N ASN A 58 -2.80 -11.39 -12.97
CA ASN A 58 -2.04 -10.14 -12.99
C ASN A 58 -0.60 -10.33 -12.50
N ARG A 59 -0.25 -11.52 -11.97
CA ARG A 59 1.01 -11.80 -11.27
C ARG A 59 2.27 -11.45 -12.07
N LEU A 60 2.28 -11.71 -13.39
CA LEU A 60 3.43 -11.39 -14.25
C LEU A 60 3.64 -9.89 -14.44
N ARG A 61 2.56 -9.11 -14.57
CA ARG A 61 2.64 -7.65 -14.70
C ARG A 61 2.86 -6.97 -13.35
N ALA A 62 2.25 -7.49 -12.30
CA ALA A 62 2.40 -6.98 -10.94
C ALA A 62 3.80 -7.24 -10.40
N ALA A 63 4.40 -8.41 -10.66
CA ALA A 63 5.78 -8.71 -10.28
C ALA A 63 6.77 -7.73 -10.95
N ALA A 64 6.64 -7.52 -12.27
CA ALA A 64 7.50 -6.58 -12.99
C ALA A 64 7.33 -5.13 -12.50
N LEU A 65 6.09 -4.69 -12.24
CA LEU A 65 5.83 -3.36 -11.70
C LEU A 65 6.37 -3.18 -10.27
N LEU A 66 6.35 -4.25 -9.46
CA LEU A 66 6.91 -4.22 -8.11
C LEU A 66 8.43 -4.15 -8.11
N GLU A 67 9.10 -4.91 -8.98
CA GLU A 67 10.55 -4.79 -9.18
C GLU A 67 10.93 -3.37 -9.57
N GLU A 68 10.26 -2.80 -10.59
CA GLU A 68 10.55 -1.42 -11.06
C GLU A 68 10.29 -0.38 -9.97
N LEU A 69 9.22 -0.52 -9.18
CA LEU A 69 8.95 0.37 -8.07
C LEU A 69 10.00 0.23 -6.97
N GLN A 70 10.41 -0.98 -6.61
CA GLN A 70 11.45 -1.21 -5.61
C GLN A 70 12.80 -0.64 -6.04
N GLU A 71 13.23 -0.90 -7.28
CA GLU A 71 14.46 -0.31 -7.85
C GLU A 71 14.41 1.22 -7.78
N SER A 72 13.28 1.83 -8.12
CA SER A 72 13.10 3.29 -8.02
C SER A 72 13.07 3.83 -6.58
N GLU A 73 12.68 3.03 -5.59
CA GLU A 73 12.71 3.45 -4.18
C GLU A 73 14.12 3.29 -3.60
N ASP A 74 14.83 2.23 -3.97
CA ASP A 74 16.21 1.97 -3.56
C ASP A 74 17.19 3.01 -4.13
N GLU A 75 17.04 3.40 -5.40
CA GLU A 75 17.84 4.49 -6.00
C GLU A 75 17.60 5.84 -5.30
N ARG A 76 16.39 6.10 -4.81
CA ARG A 76 16.07 7.35 -4.09
C ARG A 76 16.55 7.36 -2.63
N ASN A 77 16.69 6.19 -2.00
CA ASN A 77 17.14 6.07 -0.61
C ASN A 77 18.67 5.86 -0.48
N GLY A 78 19.36 5.50 -1.57
CA GLY A 78 20.80 5.26 -1.60
C GLY A 78 21.67 6.50 -1.91
N GLN A 79 21.11 7.71 -1.86
CA GLN A 79 21.77 8.94 -2.31
C GLN A 79 21.85 10.01 -1.21
#